data_AF-A0A0V0H866-F1
#
_entry.id   AF-A0A0V0H866-F1
#
_cell.length_a   1.000
_cell.length_b   1.000
_cell.length_c   1.000
_cell.angle_alpha   90.00
_cell.angle_beta   90.00
_cell.angle_gamma   90.00
#
_symmetry.space_group_name_H-M   'P 1'
#
loop_
_entity.id
_entity.type
_entity.pdbx_description
1 polymer ?
#
loop_
_entity_poly.entity_id
_entity_poly.type
_entity_poly.pdbx_seq_one_letter_code
_entity_poly.pdbx_strand_id
1 'polypeptide(L)'
;MQGSKRPLLKAGSLPLGWMTFYKHTHALDRTWHLLGLGYDSGVTRAQIEQAAVIHYDGVMKPWLDLGIQKYKSYWNRHVSYEHLYLQQCNLHE
;
A
#
# COMPACT_ATOMS: atom_id res chain seq x y z
N MET A 1 -25.74 24.56 -1.82
CA MET A 1 -24.45 23.83 -1.93
C MET A 1 -23.88 23.68 -0.54
N GLN A 2 -23.89 22.47 0.04
CA GLN A 2 -23.41 22.25 1.39
C GLN A 2 -21.88 22.12 1.36
N GLY A 3 -21.17 23.12 1.87
CA GLY A 3 -19.71 23.06 2.02
C GLY A 3 -19.33 21.89 2.93
N SER A 4 -18.37 21.09 2.48
CA SER A 4 -17.85 19.95 3.24
C SER A 4 -17.30 20.43 4.59
N LYS A 5 -17.86 19.95 5.71
CA LYS A 5 -17.41 20.27 7.08
C LYS A 5 -16.09 19.59 7.46
N ARG A 6 -15.24 19.26 6.48
CA ARG A 6 -13.96 18.60 6.74
C ARG A 6 -12.93 19.67 7.12
N PRO A 7 -12.26 19.56 8.28
CA PRO A 7 -11.20 20.49 8.63
C PRO A 7 -10.10 20.43 7.56
N LEU A 8 -9.72 21.60 7.04
CA LEU A 8 -8.69 21.75 6.00
C LEU A 8 -7.32 21.23 6.48
N LEU A 9 -7.09 21.26 7.78
CA LEU A 9 -5.88 20.78 8.42
C LEU A 9 -6.25 19.69 9.44
N LYS A 10 -5.90 18.45 9.12
CA LYS A 10 -5.97 17.31 10.03
C LYS A 10 -4.54 16.90 10.40
N ALA A 11 -4.25 16.71 11.69
CA ALA A 11 -2.96 16.19 12.12
C ALA A 11 -2.68 14.84 11.42
N GLY A 12 -1.45 14.67 10.92
CA GLY A 12 -1.07 13.50 10.11
C GLY A 12 -1.57 13.51 8.66
N SER A 13 -2.18 14.60 8.19
CA SER A 13 -2.54 14.74 6.76
C SER A 13 -1.35 15.13 5.89
N LEU A 14 -1.39 14.71 4.63
CA LEU A 14 -0.37 15.01 3.63
C LEU A 14 -0.12 16.53 3.45
N PRO A 15 -1.14 17.42 3.40
CA PRO A 15 -0.91 18.85 3.26
C PRO A 15 -0.11 19.47 4.40
N LEU A 16 -0.38 19.06 5.65
CA LEU A 16 0.35 19.57 6.80
C LEU A 16 1.80 19.06 6.80
N GLY A 17 2.01 17.79 6.46
CA GLY A 17 3.35 17.22 6.29
C GLY A 17 4.16 17.97 5.22
N TRP A 18 3.58 18.25 4.05
CA TRP A 18 4.25 19.02 3.01
C TRP A 18 4.62 20.44 3.42
N MET A 19 3.77 21.12 4.21
CA MET A 19 4.08 22.45 4.73
C MET A 19 5.24 22.38 5.74
N THR A 20 5.19 21.43 6.68
CA THR A 20 6.24 21.22 7.68
C THR A 20 7.60 20.91 7.05
N PHE A 21 7.61 20.10 5.98
CA PHE A 21 8.84 19.69 5.29
C PHE A 21 9.08 20.44 3.97
N TYR A 22 8.50 21.62 3.80
CA TYR A 22 8.63 22.37 2.56
C TYR A 22 10.10 22.63 2.22
N LYS A 23 10.55 22.19 1.04
CA LYS A 23 11.95 22.21 0.59
C LYS A 23 12.95 21.40 1.44
N HIS A 24 12.46 20.54 2.34
CA HIS A 24 13.27 19.68 3.20
C HIS A 24 12.95 18.19 2.96
N THR A 25 12.46 17.86 1.77
CA THR A 25 12.20 16.47 1.33
C THR A 25 13.14 16.09 0.20
N HIS A 26 13.52 14.81 0.18
CA HIS A 26 14.26 14.20 -0.91
C HIS A 26 13.42 13.06 -1.48
N ALA A 27 13.22 13.06 -2.80
CA ALA A 27 12.54 11.97 -3.47
C ALA A 27 13.42 10.72 -3.45
N LEU A 28 12.84 9.59 -3.03
CA LEU A 28 13.50 8.30 -3.15
C LEU A 28 13.25 7.73 -4.55
N ASP A 29 14.24 7.02 -5.07
CA ASP A 29 14.06 6.25 -6.30
C ASP A 29 13.00 5.17 -6.08
N ARG A 30 12.18 4.91 -7.11
CA ARG A 30 11.04 3.97 -7.03
C ARG A 30 11.50 2.52 -6.79
N THR A 31 12.75 2.20 -7.07
CA THR A 31 13.36 0.90 -6.74
C THR A 31 13.54 0.70 -5.24
N TRP A 32 13.58 1.76 -4.43
CA TRP A 32 13.59 1.61 -2.96
C TRP A 32 12.20 1.25 -2.44
N HIS A 33 11.15 1.86 -3.00
CA HIS A 33 9.79 1.68 -2.52
C HIS A 33 8.78 1.79 -3.65
N LEU A 34 8.16 0.67 -4.00
CA LEU A 34 7.14 0.59 -5.02
C LEU A 34 5.74 0.57 -4.38
N LEU A 35 4.95 1.60 -4.69
CA LEU A 35 3.56 1.74 -4.25
C LEU A 35 2.59 1.35 -5.39
N GLY A 36 1.31 1.24 -5.05
CA GLY A 36 0.21 1.07 -6.00
C GLY A 36 -0.37 -0.33 -6.05
N LEU A 37 0.22 -1.33 -5.38
CA LEU A 37 -0.23 -2.73 -5.51
C LEU A 37 -1.64 -2.98 -4.93
N GLY A 38 -2.20 -2.04 -4.16
CA GLY A 38 -3.59 -2.10 -3.67
C GLY A 38 -4.59 -1.26 -4.48
N TYR A 39 -4.17 -0.65 -5.60
CA TYR A 39 -5.00 0.22 -6.45
C TYR A 39 -4.81 -0.04 -7.95
N ASP A 40 -3.58 -0.27 -8.39
CA ASP A 40 -3.16 -0.21 -9.79
C ASP A 40 -2.73 -1.59 -10.32
N SER A 41 -3.50 -2.12 -11.26
CA SER A 41 -3.16 -3.35 -11.99
C SER A 41 -2.15 -3.13 -13.11
N GLY A 42 -1.61 -1.92 -13.30
CA GLY A 42 -0.60 -1.56 -14.29
C GLY A 42 0.85 -1.81 -13.86
N VAL A 43 1.12 -1.98 -12.56
CA VAL A 43 2.48 -2.26 -12.06
C VAL A 43 3.03 -3.53 -12.69
N THR A 44 4.19 -3.40 -13.33
CA THR A 44 4.82 -4.49 -14.09
C THR A 44 5.63 -5.41 -13.16
N ARG A 45 5.83 -6.65 -13.59
CA ARG A 45 6.66 -7.62 -12.88
C ARG A 45 8.11 -7.12 -12.70
N ALA A 46 8.68 -6.50 -13.75
CA ALA A 46 10.04 -5.98 -13.70
C ALA A 46 10.20 -4.90 -12.61
N GLN A 47 9.21 -4.01 -12.45
CA GLN A 47 9.23 -3.01 -11.39
C GLN A 47 9.18 -3.66 -10.00
N ILE A 48 8.36 -4.70 -9.83
CA ILE A 48 8.24 -5.44 -8.56
C ILE A 48 9.55 -6.14 -8.21
N GLU A 49 10.18 -6.82 -9.18
CA GLU A 49 11.43 -7.55 -8.96
C GLU A 49 12.63 -6.64 -8.69
N GLN A 50 12.60 -5.40 -9.18
CA GLN A 50 13.62 -4.38 -8.92
C GLN A 50 13.39 -3.61 -7.61
N ALA A 51 12.22 -3.74 -6.99
CA ALA A 51 11.88 -3.00 -5.79
C ALA A 51 12.42 -3.67 -4.52
N ALA A 52 13.03 -2.89 -3.63
CA ALA A 52 13.42 -3.34 -2.31
C ALA A 52 12.21 -3.57 -1.39
N VAL A 53 11.18 -2.72 -1.51
CA VAL A 53 9.92 -2.84 -0.77
C VAL A 53 8.74 -2.64 -1.72
N ILE A 54 7.78 -3.55 -1.67
CA ILE A 54 6.47 -3.40 -2.32
C ILE A 54 5.39 -3.05 -1.30
N HIS A 55 4.50 -2.13 -1.64
CA HIS A 55 3.43 -1.67 -0.76
C HIS A 55 2.06 -1.86 -1.40
N TYR A 56 1.24 -2.68 -0.75
CA TYR A 56 -0.21 -2.77 -0.99
C TYR A 56 -0.93 -1.62 -0.31
N ASP A 57 -0.69 -0.39 -0.74
CA ASP A 57 -1.15 0.86 -0.12
C ASP A 57 -2.66 1.13 -0.27
N GLY A 58 -3.36 0.33 -1.07
CA GLY A 58 -4.79 0.49 -1.34
C GLY A 58 -5.75 -0.49 -0.71
N VAL A 59 -7.01 -0.39 -1.14
CA VAL A 59 -8.13 -1.18 -0.62
C VAL A 59 -8.10 -2.63 -1.11
N MET A 60 -7.54 -2.89 -2.29
CA MET A 60 -7.40 -4.22 -2.87
C MET A 60 -6.21 -4.97 -2.24
N LYS A 61 -6.31 -5.23 -0.94
CA LYS A 61 -5.29 -5.97 -0.19
C LYS A 61 -5.21 -7.42 -0.70
N PRO A 62 -4.02 -8.03 -0.71
CA PRO A 62 -3.81 -9.36 -1.30
C PRO A 62 -4.56 -10.47 -0.55
N TRP A 63 -4.80 -10.27 0.75
CA TRP A 63 -5.54 -11.19 1.62
C TRP A 63 -7.08 -11.02 1.56
N LEU A 64 -7.59 -10.20 0.63
CA LEU A 64 -9.03 -10.02 0.40
C LEU A 64 -9.41 -10.58 -0.97
N ASP A 65 -10.69 -10.91 -1.15
CA ASP A 65 -11.22 -11.41 -2.43
C ASP A 65 -11.05 -10.39 -3.57
N LEU A 66 -11.21 -9.10 -3.24
CA LEU A 66 -10.99 -7.99 -4.16
C LEU A 66 -9.51 -7.71 -4.48
N GLY A 67 -8.57 -8.46 -3.88
CA GLY A 67 -7.15 -8.32 -4.14
C GLY A 67 -6.78 -8.63 -5.59
N ILE A 68 -5.85 -7.86 -6.16
CA ILE A 68 -5.39 -8.06 -7.53
C ILE A 68 -4.61 -9.37 -7.64
N GLN A 69 -5.17 -10.34 -8.36
CA GLN A 69 -4.69 -11.73 -8.41
C GLN A 69 -3.20 -11.85 -8.74
N LYS A 70 -2.71 -11.12 -9.74
CA LYS A 70 -1.29 -11.19 -10.15
C LYS A 70 -0.29 -10.71 -9.09
N TYR A 71 -0.74 -10.00 -8.05
CA TYR A 71 0.14 -9.57 -6.96
C TYR A 71 0.04 -10.48 -5.73
N LYS A 72 -1.01 -11.28 -5.57
CA LYS A 72 -1.23 -12.13 -4.38
C LYS A 72 -0.05 -13.07 -4.08
N SER A 73 0.57 -13.64 -5.12
CA SER A 73 1.71 -14.56 -4.96
C SER A 73 2.91 -13.95 -4.20
N TYR A 74 3.16 -12.64 -4.36
CA TYR A 74 4.24 -11.98 -3.63
C TYR A 74 3.95 -11.83 -2.13
N TRP A 75 2.67 -11.77 -1.75
CA TRP A 75 2.25 -11.79 -0.34
C TRP A 75 2.28 -13.21 0.22
N ASN A 76 1.64 -14.16 -0.47
CA ASN A 76 1.48 -15.54 0.01
C ASN A 76 2.83 -16.21 0.31
N ARG A 77 3.89 -15.89 -0.43
CA ARG A 77 5.26 -16.41 -0.19
C ARG A 77 5.80 -16.11 1.22
N HIS A 78 5.33 -15.05 1.86
CA HIS A 78 5.84 -14.59 3.16
C HIS A 78 4.84 -14.77 4.29
N VAL A 79 3.65 -15.29 4.02
CA VAL A 79 2.61 -15.50 5.04
C VAL A 79 2.64 -16.94 5.53
N SER A 80 2.76 -17.09 6.84
CA SER A 80 2.55 -18.38 7.50
C SER A 80 1.07 -18.57 7.81
N TYR A 81 0.32 -19.19 6.91
CA TYR A 81 -1.12 -19.45 7.11
C TYR A 81 -1.40 -20.37 8.30
N GLU A 82 -0.40 -21.14 8.75
CA GLU A 82 -0.46 -21.97 9.96
C GLU A 82 -0.36 -21.18 11.27
N HIS A 83 -0.06 -19.87 11.20
CA HIS A 83 0.04 -19.05 12.39
C HIS A 83 -1.33 -18.92 13.08
N LEU A 84 -1.41 -19.25 14.38
CA LEU A 84 -2.66 -19.28 15.17
C LEU A 84 -3.54 -18.03 14.98
N TYR A 85 -2.96 -16.83 15.05
CA TYR A 85 -3.71 -15.58 14.82
C TYR A 85 -4.25 -15.41 13.39
N LEU A 86 -3.56 -15.96 12.38
CA LEU A 86 -4.01 -15.88 10.99
C LEU A 86 -5.08 -16.92 10.69
N GLN A 87 -5.05 -18.09 11.33
CA GLN A 87 -6.13 -19.08 11.25
C GLN A 87 -7.45 -18.57 11.86
N GLN A 88 -7.38 -17.62 12.79
CA GLN A 88 -8.56 -16.92 13.32
C GLN A 88 -9.12 -15.87 12.36
N CYS A 89 -8.36 -15.53 11.32
CA CYS A 89 -8.80 -14.65 10.25
C CYS A 89 -9.31 -15.51 9.07
N ASN A 90 -10.29 -15.03 8.32
CA ASN A 90 -10.77 -15.70 7.09
C ASN A 90 -9.76 -15.54 5.93
N LEU A 91 -8.50 -15.92 6.17
CA LEU A 91 -7.42 -15.87 5.20
C LEU A 91 -7.15 -17.29 4.71
N HIS A 92 -7.19 -17.44 3.40
CA HIS A 92 -6.90 -18.69 2.71
C HIS A 92 -5.79 -18.44 1.69
N GLU A 93 -5.08 -19.51 1.31
CA GLU A 93 -4.04 -19.48 0.28
C GLU A 93 -4.61 -19.13 -1.09
#